data_AF-A0AAW9K6P6-F1
#
_entry.id   AF-A0AAW9K6P6-F1
#
_cell.length_a   1.000
_cell.length_b   1.000
_cell.length_c   1.000
_cell.angle_alpha   90.00
_cell.angle_beta   90.00
_cell.angle_gamma   90.00
#
_symmetry.space_group_name_H-M   'P 1'
#
loop_
_entity.id
_entity.type
_entity.pdbx_description
1 polymer ?
#
loop_
_entity_poly.entity_id
_entity_poly.type
_entity_poly.pdbx_seq_one_letter_code
_entity_poly.pdbx_strand_id
1 'polypeptide(L)'
;MGKKYIKNFMMRDKNALLSISKCGHVGHNELKNFVADSRIKNYERDGLVEKEVFNKSNGEQLVGYKLTGEGRKFVEKNYGFKEHQIAQSLVHDLGISNKYFSLTEQEQSSW
;
A
#
# COMPACT_ATOMS: atom_id res chain seq x y z
N MET A 1 -1.45 24.27 -0.72
CA MET A 1 -1.80 22.86 -0.98
C MET A 1 -2.04 22.71 -2.47
N GLY A 2 -1.29 21.83 -3.15
CA GLY A 2 -1.42 21.59 -4.59
C GLY A 2 -2.75 20.90 -4.95
N LYS A 3 -3.11 20.95 -6.24
CA LYS A 3 -4.29 20.27 -6.78
C LYS A 3 -4.20 18.76 -6.50
N LYS A 4 -5.23 18.19 -5.88
CA LYS A 4 -5.34 16.73 -5.70
C LYS A 4 -5.61 16.03 -7.04
N TYR A 5 -4.87 14.96 -7.30
CA TYR A 5 -5.02 14.13 -8.49
C TYR A 5 -6.21 13.17 -8.35
N ILE A 6 -6.50 12.74 -7.12
CA ILE A 6 -7.63 11.88 -6.80
C ILE A 6 -8.77 12.72 -6.25
N LYS A 7 -9.91 12.70 -6.95
CA LYS A 7 -11.14 13.38 -6.53
C LYS A 7 -12.05 12.47 -5.69
N ASN A 8 -12.22 11.23 -6.14
CA ASN A 8 -13.11 10.25 -5.54
C ASN A 8 -12.33 8.98 -5.22
N PHE A 9 -12.54 8.41 -4.02
CA PHE A 9 -11.99 7.14 -3.60
C PHE A 9 -13.08 6.07 -3.66
N MET A 10 -12.78 4.94 -4.30
CA MET A 10 -13.67 3.80 -4.47
C MET A 10 -13.25 2.62 -3.59
N MET A 11 -14.05 1.55 -3.58
CA MET A 11 -13.76 0.35 -2.79
C MET A 11 -12.38 -0.26 -3.11
N ARG A 12 -11.97 -0.21 -4.38
CA ARG A 12 -10.65 -0.68 -4.81
C ARG A 12 -9.51 0.14 -4.19
N ASP A 13 -9.70 1.45 -4.01
CA ASP A 13 -8.72 2.29 -3.31
C ASP A 13 -8.65 1.93 -1.82
N LYS A 14 -9.81 1.67 -1.20
CA LYS A 14 -9.88 1.20 0.18
C LYS A 14 -9.07 -0.09 0.35
N ASN A 15 -9.31 -1.08 -0.51
CA ASN A 15 -8.61 -2.37 -0.43
C ASN A 15 -7.10 -2.20 -0.65
N ALA A 16 -6.70 -1.39 -1.64
CA ALA A 16 -5.29 -1.08 -1.88
C ALA A 16 -4.62 -0.44 -0.65
N LEU A 17 -5.19 0.65 -0.12
CA LEU A 17 -4.60 1.38 1.00
C LEU A 17 -4.64 0.59 2.31
N LEU A 18 -5.68 -0.22 2.53
CA LEU A 18 -5.75 -1.11 3.69
C LEU A 18 -4.74 -2.26 3.59
N SER A 19 -4.47 -2.80 2.40
CA SER A 19 -3.42 -3.82 2.24
C SER A 19 -2.05 -3.27 2.64
N ILE A 20 -1.73 -2.03 2.22
CA ILE A 20 -0.50 -1.34 2.63
C ILE A 20 -0.48 -1.12 4.14
N SER A 21 -1.59 -0.65 4.69
CA SER A 21 -1.78 -0.43 6.13
C SER A 21 -1.51 -1.68 6.97
N LYS A 22 -1.97 -2.85 6.50
CA LYS A 22 -1.83 -4.13 7.21
C LYS A 22 -0.44 -4.77 7.04
N CYS A 23 0.26 -4.51 5.93
CA CYS A 23 1.53 -5.19 5.61
C CYS A 23 2.78 -4.32 5.84
N GLY A 24 2.63 -3.02 6.02
CA GLY A 24 3.74 -2.06 6.06
C GLY A 24 4.15 -1.63 4.66
N HIS A 25 4.63 -2.58 3.84
CA HIS A 25 4.84 -2.40 2.40
C HIS A 25 4.00 -3.40 1.60
N VAL A 26 3.54 -2.97 0.43
CA VAL A 26 2.95 -3.85 -0.58
C VAL A 26 3.65 -3.64 -1.91
N GLY A 27 3.91 -4.72 -2.63
CA GLY A 27 4.59 -4.68 -3.91
C GLY A 27 3.74 -4.06 -5.02
N HIS A 28 4.42 -3.66 -6.10
CA HIS A 28 3.75 -3.00 -7.23
C HIS A 28 2.69 -3.88 -7.89
N ASN A 29 2.99 -5.17 -8.11
CA ASN A 29 2.08 -6.08 -8.82
C ASN A 29 0.86 -6.42 -7.96
N GLU A 30 1.03 -6.53 -6.65
CA GLU A 30 -0.05 -6.78 -5.71
C GLU A 30 -1.04 -5.60 -5.68
N LEU A 31 -0.56 -4.36 -5.70
CA LEU A 31 -1.43 -3.17 -5.81
C LEU A 31 -2.22 -3.14 -7.12
N LYS A 32 -1.64 -3.68 -8.20
CA LYS A 32 -2.31 -3.74 -9.51
C LYS A 32 -3.51 -4.67 -9.53
N ASN A 33 -3.62 -5.60 -8.57
CA ASN A 33 -4.81 -6.41 -8.40
C ASN A 33 -6.03 -5.56 -8.00
N PHE A 34 -5.80 -4.39 -7.40
CA PHE A 34 -6.87 -3.47 -7.01
C PHE A 34 -7.02 -2.28 -7.96
N VAL A 35 -5.92 -1.64 -8.35
CA VAL A 35 -5.96 -0.34 -9.04
C VAL A 35 -4.93 -0.24 -10.17
N ALA A 36 -5.21 0.60 -11.17
CA ALA A 36 -4.30 0.81 -12.29
C ALA A 36 -3.00 1.54 -11.88
N ASP A 37 -1.93 1.39 -12.68
CA ASP A 37 -0.63 2.05 -12.43
C ASP A 37 -0.73 3.56 -12.29
N SER A 38 -1.59 4.19 -13.10
CA SER A 38 -1.86 5.63 -13.01
C SER A 38 -2.44 6.03 -11.66
N ARG A 39 -3.20 5.14 -11.04
CA ARG A 39 -3.81 5.36 -9.73
C ARG A 39 -2.79 5.26 -8.61
N ILE A 40 -1.89 4.27 -8.67
CA ILE A 40 -0.77 4.13 -7.74
C ILE A 40 0.10 5.39 -7.78
N LYS A 41 0.46 5.87 -8.98
CA LYS A 41 1.20 7.14 -9.17
C LYS A 41 0.46 8.34 -8.58
N ASN A 42 -0.87 8.35 -8.64
CA ASN A 42 -1.65 9.44 -8.05
C ASN A 42 -1.68 9.37 -6.52
N TYR A 43 -1.61 8.18 -5.89
CA TYR A 43 -1.40 8.09 -4.45
C TYR A 43 -0.08 8.72 -4.03
N GLU A 44 1.00 8.46 -4.78
CA GLU A 44 2.32 9.06 -4.54
C GLU A 44 2.25 10.59 -4.68
N ARG A 45 1.66 11.08 -5.77
CA ARG A 45 1.51 12.52 -6.04
C ARG A 45 0.63 13.23 -5.01
N ASP A 46 -0.40 12.56 -4.50
CA ASP A 46 -1.27 13.10 -3.45
C ASP A 46 -0.69 12.94 -2.05
N GLY A 47 0.49 12.32 -1.92
CA GLY A 47 1.24 12.14 -0.68
C GLY A 47 0.67 11.07 0.25
N LEU A 48 -0.16 10.15 -0.26
CA LEU A 48 -0.75 9.08 0.55
C LEU A 48 0.20 7.89 0.72
N VAL A 49 1.02 7.62 -0.29
CA VAL A 49 2.00 6.54 -0.27
C VAL A 49 3.36 7.06 -0.70
N GLU A 50 4.41 6.37 -0.28
CA GLU A 50 5.76 6.57 -0.79
C GLU A 50 6.28 5.26 -1.38
N LYS A 51 6.98 5.37 -2.51
CA LYS A 51 7.62 4.24 -3.18
C LYS A 51 9.02 4.06 -2.62
N GLU A 52 9.34 2.83 -2.22
CA GLU A 52 10.70 2.42 -1.87
C GLU A 52 11.22 1.39 -2.88
N VAL A 53 12.52 1.47 -3.14
CA VAL A 53 13.23 0.58 -4.05
C VAL A 53 14.44 0.01 -3.32
N PHE A 54 14.56 -1.31 -3.32
CA PHE A 54 15.74 -2.02 -2.82
C PHE A 54 16.42 -2.75 -3.98
N ASN A 55 17.69 -2.40 -4.21
CA ASN A 55 18.53 -3.07 -5.20
C ASN A 55 19.20 -4.27 -4.53
N LYS A 56 18.90 -5.48 -5.01
CA LYS A 56 19.61 -6.69 -4.60
C LYS A 56 21.00 -6.74 -5.26
N SER A 57 21.90 -7.49 -4.64
CA SER A 57 23.27 -7.70 -5.17
C SER A 57 23.30 -8.39 -6.54
N ASN A 58 22.25 -9.12 -6.92
CA ASN A 58 22.12 -9.79 -8.22
C ASN A 58 21.55 -8.88 -9.33
N GLY A 59 21.37 -7.57 -9.05
CA GLY A 59 20.83 -6.61 -10.01
C GLY A 59 19.30 -6.54 -10.08
N GLU A 60 18.58 -7.38 -9.32
CA GLU A 60 17.12 -7.27 -9.21
C GLU A 60 16.71 -6.06 -8.35
N GLN A 61 15.58 -5.46 -8.69
CA GLN A 61 14.95 -4.41 -7.89
C GLN A 61 13.66 -4.92 -7.25
N LEU A 62 13.59 -4.79 -5.93
CA LEU A 62 12.33 -4.88 -5.21
C LEU A 62 11.71 -3.50 -5.15
N VAL A 63 10.42 -3.41 -5.48
CA VAL A 63 9.64 -2.18 -5.42
C VAL A 63 8.46 -2.42 -4.51
N GLY A 64 8.31 -1.58 -3.49
CA GLY A 64 7.11 -1.57 -2.67
C GLY A 64 6.66 -0.17 -2.31
N TYR A 65 5.47 -0.10 -1.76
CA TYR A 65 4.80 1.13 -1.38
C TYR A 65 4.35 1.03 0.06
N LYS A 66 4.60 2.06 0.85
CA LYS A 66 4.10 2.20 2.22
C LYS A 66 3.24 3.45 2.38
N LEU A 67 2.40 3.48 3.41
CA LEU A 67 1.65 4.69 3.76
C LEU A 67 2.59 5.75 4.34
N THR A 68 2.42 6.99 3.89
CA THR A 68 3.02 8.14 4.57
C THR A 68 2.29 8.40 5.90
N GLY A 69 2.76 9.39 6.68
CA GLY A 69 1.99 9.88 7.83
C GLY A 69 0.60 10.40 7.45
N GLU A 70 0.48 11.09 6.32
CA GLU A 70 -0.81 11.58 5.81
C GLU A 70 -1.68 10.43 5.25
N GLY A 71 -1.06 9.43 4.64
CA GLY A 71 -1.74 8.20 4.20
C GLY A 71 -2.38 7.44 5.36
N ARG A 72 -1.68 7.31 6.49
CA ARG A 72 -2.21 6.68 7.70
C ARG A 72 -3.42 7.45 8.24
N LYS A 73 -3.27 8.76 8.47
CA LYS A 73 -4.40 9.63 8.88
C LYS A 73 -5.59 9.54 7.93
N PHE A 74 -5.32 9.45 6.63
CA PHE A 74 -6.37 9.27 5.63
C PHE A 74 -7.11 7.95 5.81
N VAL A 75 -6.40 6.84 5.99
CA VAL A 75 -6.99 5.51 6.21
C VAL A 75 -7.80 5.48 7.51
N GLU A 76 -7.26 6.01 8.61
CA GLU A 76 -7.96 6.09 9.89
C GLU A 76 -9.26 6.87 9.76
N LYS A 77 -9.21 8.06 9.15
CA LYS A 77 -10.36 8.96 9.02
C LYS A 77 -11.43 8.42 8.09
N ASN A 78 -11.06 7.86 6.94
CA ASN A 78 -12.01 7.48 5.90
C ASN A 78 -12.48 6.02 6.02
N TYR A 79 -11.67 5.14 6.62
CA TYR A 79 -11.95 3.71 6.67
C TYR A 79 -12.00 3.14 8.10
N GLY A 80 -11.68 3.94 9.12
CA GLY A 80 -11.78 3.54 10.54
C GLY A 80 -10.70 2.55 10.99
N PHE A 81 -9.71 2.25 10.16
CA PHE A 81 -8.64 1.29 10.47
C PHE A 81 -7.47 2.00 11.15
N LYS A 82 -7.09 1.55 12.35
CA LYS A 82 -6.05 2.18 13.19
C LYS A 82 -4.86 1.27 13.49
N GLU A 83 -4.98 -0.03 13.23
CA GLU A 83 -3.98 -1.04 13.56
C GLU A 83 -2.90 -1.12 12.46
N HIS A 84 -2.26 0.00 12.18
CA HIS A 84 -1.24 0.11 11.15
C HIS A 84 -0.01 -0.73 11.50
N GLN A 85 0.40 -1.59 10.58
CA GLN A 85 1.73 -2.19 10.64
C GLN A 85 2.79 -1.10 10.47
N ILE A 86 3.73 -1.03 11.40
CA ILE A 86 4.87 -0.11 11.28
C ILE A 86 5.80 -0.69 10.22
N ALA A 87 5.94 0.02 9.11
CA ALA A 87 6.80 -0.38 8.00
C ALA A 87 8.26 -0.56 8.48
N GLN A 88 8.84 -1.71 8.16
CA GLN A 88 10.23 -2.07 8.43
C GLN A 88 11.03 -2.09 7.12
N SER A 89 12.00 -3.00 7.00
CA SER A 89 12.72 -3.18 5.74
C SER A 89 11.78 -3.70 4.64
N LEU A 90 11.99 -3.23 3.41
CA LEU A 90 11.19 -3.63 2.26
C LEU A 90 11.14 -5.15 2.06
N VAL A 91 12.24 -5.87 2.29
CA VAL A 91 12.31 -7.33 2.16
C VAL A 91 11.40 -8.04 3.17
N HIS A 92 11.45 -7.61 4.43
CA HIS A 92 10.62 -8.18 5.51
C HIS A 92 9.14 -7.98 5.22
N ASP A 93 8.75 -6.74 4.91
CA ASP A 93 7.35 -6.38 4.73
C ASP A 93 6.76 -6.97 3.45
N LEU A 94 7.54 -7.11 2.38
CA LEU A 94 7.10 -7.85 1.19
C LEU A 94 6.88 -9.33 1.50
N GLY A 95 7.60 -9.92 2.45
CA GLY A 95 7.31 -11.26 2.97
C GLY A 95 5.92 -11.34 3.61
N ILE A 96 5.55 -10.34 4.41
CA ILE A 96 4.20 -10.23 5.00
C ILE A 96 3.15 -10.05 3.91
N SER A 97 3.39 -9.12 2.98
CA SER A 97 2.49 -8.85 1.86
C SER A 97 2.24 -10.11 1.03
N ASN A 98 3.29 -10.84 0.64
CA ASN A 98 3.17 -12.08 -0.10
C ASN A 98 2.29 -13.10 0.64
N LYS A 99 2.44 -13.21 1.96
CA LYS A 99 1.58 -14.08 2.77
C LYS A 99 0.14 -13.57 2.75
N TYR A 100 -0.10 -12.29 3.00
CA TYR A 100 -1.44 -11.69 2.99
C TYR A 100 -2.18 -11.95 1.67
N PHE A 101 -1.53 -11.73 0.52
CA PHE A 101 -2.14 -11.93 -0.80
C PHE A 101 -2.29 -13.41 -1.19
N SER A 102 -1.64 -14.33 -0.49
CA SER A 102 -1.87 -15.77 -0.66
C SER A 102 -3.12 -16.28 0.06
N LEU A 103 -3.72 -15.47 0.94
CA LEU A 103 -4.90 -15.83 1.71
C LEU A 103 -6.19 -15.62 0.91
N THR A 104 -7.24 -16.33 1.32
CA THR A 104 -8.61 -16.08 0.83
C THR A 104 -9.11 -14.70 1.28
N GLU A 105 -10.14 -14.18 0.60
CA GLU A 105 -10.74 -12.89 0.98
C GLU A 105 -11.25 -12.87 2.43
N GLN A 106 -11.78 -14.00 2.91
CA GLN A 106 -12.26 -14.13 4.28
C GLN A 106 -11.12 -14.00 5.29
N GLU A 107 -10.00 -14.70 5.05
CA GLU A 107 -8.81 -14.64 5.89
C GLU A 107 -8.16 -13.24 5.87
N GLN A 108 -8.12 -12.58 4.70
CA GLN A 108 -7.63 -11.21 4.57
C GLN A 108 -8.50 -10.19 5.34
N SER A 109 -9.80 -10.46 5.44
CA SER A 109 -10.74 -9.63 6.20
C SER A 109 -10.50 -9.75 7.71
N SER A 110 -10.08 -10.92 8.19
CA SER A 110 -9.78 -11.19 9.61
C SER A 110 -8.31 -10.95 10.00
N TRP A 111 -7.46 -10.57 9.04
CA TRP A 111 -6.06 -10.22 9.27
C TRP A 111 -5.88 -8.96 10.11
#